data_AF-A0A836H3D8-F1
#
_entry.id   AF-A0A836H3D8-F1
#
_cell.length_a   1.000
_cell.length_b   1.000
_cell.length_c   1.000
_cell.angle_alpha   90.00
_cell.angle_beta   90.00
_cell.angle_gamma   90.00
#
_symmetry.space_group_name_H-M   'P 1'
#
loop_
_entity.id
_entity.type
_entity.pdbx_description
1 polymer ?
#
loop_
_entity_poly.entity_id
_entity_poly.type
_entity_poly.pdbx_seq_one_letter_code
_entity_poly.pdbx_strand_id
1 'polypeptide(L)'
;MARGYSSSRSKSGRPTLRMKRSRSMSLHALRRSMEARKAVKAADDDSAAASSTPSAVATEASHKTLKVLRQGHAPSSLSSAAADAVPAAAKAAATKATAKFVSADGGGRSVTSSAGTRSKSAAFRRNLADLEKLFDDAMEASEDEDETVLNTTTMTKYKECGRIVDAVLDQLAAACVPGANTKALCDVGDEEIVKRLKGLFVKTKGADGKRLARGISYPTNVSVNEMLCNDSPYRVEDGTILKDGDVVKVHVGCHLDGYPVSAARTVVVASRAATAAAEGDEEASQRKRGGATATSSSRLAVGNAIEAARVALLAMMHALRPGALNADITDLIAAIGQHYGVQAVEGVLSNRSKRWVPDGMDCIIARRVASDGPHQDVADCEVHEHQVWCLDVAFTNNDNYRITLSEKPVTLFRRTPHDFEADARVKQANETLQEITDAHFCFPFHFKSLANPLKGKLGIHVLQKKGVVDRLPPLRTKHGYVTARFSATVAVMAKRVTVLCGAPPTAPVATPPAMRSTMSEDTLPAEVLAVLRCPYEFADVRAAVTANDAEDHSSPAKKRMRIEAMENEE
;
A
#
# COMPACT_ATOMS: atom_id res chain seq x y z
N MET A 1 10.89 2.06 6.91
CA MET A 1 11.26 1.01 5.92
C MET A 1 11.02 1.56 4.52
N ALA A 2 12.00 1.74 3.62
CA ALA A 2 11.69 2.04 2.20
C ALA A 2 11.33 0.76 1.40
N ARG A 3 10.50 -0.11 1.98
CA ARG A 3 10.30 -1.48 1.47
C ARG A 3 9.28 -1.61 0.34
N GLY A 4 8.54 -0.56 -0.02
CA GLY A 4 7.72 -0.58 -1.24
C GLY A 4 8.55 -0.72 -2.52
N TYR A 5 9.72 -0.08 -2.59
CA TYR A 5 10.47 0.10 -3.85
C TYR A 5 12.00 -0.13 -3.76
N SER A 6 12.48 -0.82 -2.72
CA SER A 6 13.92 -1.13 -2.55
C SER A 6 14.22 -2.60 -2.85
N SER A 7 14.87 -2.87 -3.99
CA SER A 7 15.28 -4.21 -4.43
C SER A 7 16.50 -4.79 -3.67
N SER A 8 16.76 -4.32 -2.45
CA SER A 8 17.88 -4.78 -1.63
C SER A 8 17.51 -6.02 -0.81
N ARG A 9 18.05 -7.17 -1.18
CA ARG A 9 18.06 -8.39 -0.34
C ARG A 9 18.95 -8.18 0.89
N SER A 10 18.50 -7.39 1.86
CA SER A 10 19.30 -7.09 3.05
C SER A 10 19.28 -8.24 4.06
N LYS A 11 20.47 -8.66 4.49
CA LYS A 11 20.69 -9.61 5.59
C LYS A 11 20.50 -8.91 6.95
N SER A 12 19.34 -8.31 7.20
CA SER A 12 19.07 -7.62 8.48
C SER A 12 18.81 -8.62 9.61
N GLY A 13 19.61 -8.57 10.68
CA GLY A 13 19.51 -9.43 11.87
C GLY A 13 18.31 -9.18 12.79
N ARG A 14 17.19 -8.64 12.30
CA ARG A 14 15.90 -8.74 13.00
C ARG A 14 15.30 -10.13 12.73
N PRO A 15 14.43 -10.67 13.61
CA PRO A 15 13.70 -11.90 13.33
C PRO A 15 12.96 -11.77 12.00
N THR A 16 13.41 -12.51 10.98
CA THR A 16 12.79 -12.46 9.65
C THR A 16 11.32 -12.87 9.73
N LEU A 17 10.49 -12.42 8.77
CA LEU A 17 9.06 -12.80 8.61
C LEU A 17 8.78 -14.32 8.64
N ARG A 18 9.82 -15.16 8.62
CA ARG A 18 9.79 -16.61 8.72
C ARG A 18 9.11 -17.14 10.01
N MET A 19 9.04 -16.37 11.11
CA MET A 19 8.37 -16.82 12.34
C MET A 19 6.84 -16.64 12.34
N LYS A 20 6.28 -15.55 11.80
CA LYS A 20 4.81 -15.38 11.66
C LYS A 20 4.19 -16.32 10.57
N ARG A 21 5.01 -17.02 9.77
CA ARG A 21 4.58 -17.81 8.59
C ARG A 21 4.12 -19.27 8.81
N SER A 22 4.18 -19.81 10.03
CA SER A 22 3.83 -21.23 10.26
C SER A 22 2.38 -21.49 10.69
N ARG A 23 1.55 -20.44 10.86
CA ARG A 23 0.21 -20.58 11.46
C ARG A 23 -0.90 -19.69 10.86
N SER A 24 -0.66 -19.03 9.73
CA SER A 24 -1.67 -18.18 9.05
C SER A 24 -2.73 -19.00 8.27
N MET A 25 -3.45 -19.89 8.97
CA MET A 25 -4.90 -19.91 8.79
C MET A 25 -5.37 -18.63 9.50
N SER A 26 -5.73 -17.58 8.77
CA SER A 26 -6.10 -16.32 9.41
C SER A 26 -7.21 -16.58 10.43
N LEU A 27 -7.14 -15.95 11.61
CA LEU A 27 -8.15 -16.18 12.65
C LEU A 27 -9.56 -15.85 12.14
N HIS A 28 -9.67 -14.97 11.13
CA HIS A 28 -10.90 -14.65 10.42
C HIS A 28 -11.30 -15.67 9.34
N ALA A 29 -10.39 -16.34 8.64
CA ALA A 29 -10.74 -17.51 7.81
C ALA A 29 -11.15 -18.71 8.69
N LEU A 30 -10.48 -18.90 9.84
CA LEU A 30 -10.87 -19.88 10.84
C LEU A 30 -12.25 -19.55 11.41
N ARG A 31 -12.51 -18.28 11.77
CA ARG A 31 -13.80 -17.79 12.26
C ARG A 31 -14.91 -17.94 11.21
N ARG A 32 -14.70 -17.49 9.97
CA ARG A 32 -15.61 -17.74 8.83
C ARG A 32 -15.88 -19.24 8.63
N SER A 33 -14.85 -20.09 8.74
CA SER A 33 -15.04 -21.56 8.66
C SER A 33 -15.82 -22.15 9.85
N MET A 34 -15.71 -21.55 11.04
CA MET A 34 -16.44 -21.98 12.24
C MET A 34 -17.88 -21.45 12.24
N GLU A 35 -18.11 -20.26 11.71
CA GLU A 35 -19.44 -19.67 11.50
C GLU A 35 -20.18 -20.43 10.39
N ALA A 36 -19.52 -20.76 9.27
CA ALA A 36 -20.08 -21.66 8.26
C ALA A 36 -20.39 -23.06 8.81
N ARG A 37 -19.51 -23.65 9.63
CA ARG A 37 -19.79 -24.94 10.30
C ARG A 37 -20.93 -24.85 11.32
N LYS A 38 -21.11 -23.70 11.99
CA LYS A 38 -22.27 -23.46 12.86
C LYS A 38 -23.55 -23.31 12.05
N ALA A 39 -23.52 -22.63 10.91
CA ALA A 39 -24.67 -22.48 10.02
C ALA A 39 -25.13 -23.82 9.43
N VAL A 40 -24.20 -24.66 8.96
CA VAL A 40 -24.51 -26.03 8.51
C VAL A 40 -25.09 -26.86 9.65
N LYS A 41 -24.51 -26.78 10.87
CA LYS A 41 -25.07 -27.50 12.02
C LYS A 41 -26.47 -27.01 12.41
N ALA A 42 -26.73 -25.71 12.36
CA ALA A 42 -28.05 -25.16 12.63
C ALA A 42 -29.09 -25.64 11.59
N ALA A 43 -28.71 -25.73 10.31
CA ALA A 43 -29.56 -26.28 9.26
C ALA A 43 -29.85 -27.78 9.44
N ASP A 44 -28.86 -28.57 9.88
CA ASP A 44 -29.05 -29.98 10.23
C ASP A 44 -29.99 -30.13 11.45
N ASP A 45 -29.77 -29.34 12.52
CA ASP A 45 -30.59 -29.35 13.74
C ASP A 45 -32.05 -28.89 13.47
N ASP A 46 -32.29 -27.89 12.59
CA ASP A 46 -33.64 -27.48 12.14
C ASP A 46 -34.31 -28.55 11.26
N SER A 47 -33.54 -29.26 10.42
CA SER A 47 -34.09 -30.38 9.62
C SER A 47 -34.54 -31.56 10.50
N ALA A 48 -33.87 -31.79 11.63
CA ALA A 48 -34.21 -32.85 12.59
C ALA A 48 -35.47 -32.53 13.42
N ALA A 49 -35.89 -31.26 13.50
CA ALA A 49 -37.08 -30.83 14.22
C ALA A 49 -38.39 -30.97 13.40
N ALA A 50 -38.31 -31.29 12.09
CA ALA A 50 -39.43 -31.16 11.15
C ALA A 50 -39.81 -32.43 10.36
N SER A 51 -39.57 -33.64 10.87
CA SER A 51 -40.34 -34.83 10.44
C SER A 51 -40.26 -36.00 11.43
N SER A 52 -41.34 -36.28 12.15
CA SER A 52 -41.47 -37.48 12.98
C SER A 52 -42.83 -38.17 12.78
N THR A 53 -42.93 -39.06 11.79
CA THR A 53 -43.85 -40.22 11.79
C THR A 53 -43.36 -41.29 10.81
N PRO A 54 -43.52 -42.59 11.10
CA PRO A 54 -42.86 -43.66 10.36
C PRO A 54 -43.74 -44.31 9.28
N SER A 55 -43.12 -44.81 8.22
CA SER A 55 -43.62 -45.97 7.48
C SER A 55 -42.47 -46.75 6.86
N ALA A 56 -42.55 -48.08 6.93
CA ALA A 56 -41.50 -48.98 6.47
C ALA A 56 -41.94 -49.71 5.20
N VAL A 57 -41.15 -49.60 4.12
CA VAL A 57 -41.14 -50.56 3.01
C VAL A 57 -39.69 -50.77 2.58
N ALA A 58 -39.28 -52.03 2.43
CA ALA A 58 -37.96 -52.42 1.96
C ALA A 58 -37.99 -52.75 0.47
N THR A 59 -36.93 -52.44 -0.27
CA THR A 59 -36.48 -53.27 -1.40
C THR A 59 -35.02 -52.99 -1.80
N GLU A 60 -34.25 -54.08 -1.76
CA GLU A 60 -33.14 -54.51 -2.63
C GLU A 60 -32.02 -53.57 -3.12
N ALA A 61 -30.81 -54.15 -3.09
CA ALA A 61 -29.56 -53.55 -3.53
C ALA A 61 -29.15 -53.99 -4.95
N SER A 62 -28.21 -53.26 -5.55
CA SER A 62 -27.31 -53.86 -6.54
C SER A 62 -25.91 -53.27 -6.45
N HIS A 63 -24.95 -54.14 -6.12
CA HIS A 63 -23.52 -53.87 -6.22
C HIS A 63 -23.06 -53.77 -7.68
N LYS A 64 -21.98 -53.02 -7.91
CA LYS A 64 -20.92 -53.43 -8.83
C LYS A 64 -19.57 -52.86 -8.40
N THR A 65 -18.53 -53.68 -8.51
CA THR A 65 -17.18 -53.47 -7.97
C THR A 65 -16.15 -53.91 -9.00
N LEU A 66 -14.89 -53.46 -8.86
CA LEU A 66 -13.68 -53.99 -9.54
C LEU A 66 -13.55 -53.58 -11.04
N LYS A 67 -12.36 -53.45 -11.67
CA LYS A 67 -10.97 -53.84 -11.33
C LYS A 67 -9.94 -53.20 -12.31
N VAL A 68 -8.62 -53.44 -12.07
CA VAL A 68 -7.55 -53.66 -13.09
C VAL A 68 -7.03 -52.41 -13.88
N LEU A 69 -5.73 -52.21 -14.22
CA LEU A 69 -4.48 -53.01 -14.09
C LEU A 69 -3.18 -52.15 -13.97
N ARG A 70 -2.07 -52.84 -13.65
CA ARG A 70 -0.61 -52.56 -13.88
C ARG A 70 -0.30 -52.05 -15.31
N GLN A 71 0.87 -51.52 -15.70
CA GLN A 71 2.31 -51.80 -15.38
C GLN A 71 3.12 -50.48 -15.53
N GLY A 72 4.36 -50.26 -15.08
CA GLY A 72 5.41 -51.11 -14.51
C GLY A 72 6.70 -51.00 -15.35
N HIS A 73 7.83 -50.57 -14.76
CA HIS A 73 9.22 -50.96 -15.10
C HIS A 73 10.21 -50.34 -14.09
N ALA A 74 11.23 -51.11 -13.70
CA ALA A 74 12.44 -50.67 -12.99
C ALA A 74 13.64 -50.76 -13.97
N PRO A 75 14.91 -50.46 -13.61
CA PRO A 75 15.64 -51.25 -12.60
C PRO A 75 16.58 -50.47 -11.63
N SER A 76 16.95 -51.21 -10.59
CA SER A 76 18.14 -51.13 -9.71
C SER A 76 19.47 -51.30 -10.48
N SER A 77 20.70 -51.21 -9.96
CA SER A 77 21.39 -50.69 -8.75
C SER A 77 22.91 -51.00 -8.91
N LEU A 78 23.75 -50.82 -7.86
CA LEU A 78 25.18 -51.22 -7.74
C LEU A 78 26.23 -50.28 -8.39
N SER A 79 27.48 -50.15 -7.91
CA SER A 79 28.08 -50.37 -6.56
C SER A 79 29.54 -49.84 -6.49
N SER A 80 30.07 -49.73 -5.25
CA SER A 80 31.49 -49.98 -4.86
C SER A 80 32.58 -48.87 -4.87
N ALA A 81 33.51 -49.06 -3.92
CA ALA A 81 34.96 -48.75 -3.91
C ALA A 81 35.52 -47.35 -3.54
N ALA A 82 35.72 -47.18 -2.23
CA ALA A 82 36.92 -46.70 -1.50
C ALA A 82 38.14 -46.05 -2.21
N ALA A 83 38.70 -45.01 -1.58
CA ALA A 83 40.14 -44.88 -1.24
C ALA A 83 40.38 -43.78 -0.17
N ASP A 84 41.39 -43.97 0.70
CA ASP A 84 41.73 -43.10 1.84
C ASP A 84 42.56 -41.84 1.50
N ALA A 85 42.46 -40.81 2.36
CA ALA A 85 43.64 -40.07 2.87
C ALA A 85 43.28 -39.09 4.02
N VAL A 86 43.85 -39.35 5.21
CA VAL A 86 43.88 -38.51 6.42
C VAL A 86 45.36 -38.57 6.88
N PRO A 87 46.04 -37.48 7.33
CA PRO A 87 46.08 -37.23 8.78
C PRO A 87 46.38 -35.81 9.32
N ALA A 88 45.75 -35.55 10.48
CA ALA A 88 46.30 -34.89 11.69
C ALA A 88 46.72 -33.38 11.62
N ALA A 89 46.85 -32.64 12.73
CA ALA A 89 46.80 -33.00 14.16
C ALA A 89 46.37 -31.82 15.08
N ALA A 90 45.85 -32.16 16.28
CA ALA A 90 46.12 -31.51 17.59
C ALA A 90 45.69 -30.02 17.82
N LYS A 91 45.40 -29.54 19.05
CA LYS A 91 45.29 -30.15 20.40
C LYS A 91 44.54 -29.22 21.38
N ALA A 92 43.89 -29.82 22.39
CA ALA A 92 43.61 -29.27 23.74
C ALA A 92 42.68 -28.02 23.86
N ALA A 93 42.05 -27.72 25.00
CA ALA A 93 42.12 -28.33 26.33
C ALA A 93 40.72 -28.52 26.97
N ALA A 94 40.66 -29.31 28.04
CA ALA A 94 39.43 -29.61 28.79
C ALA A 94 39.49 -29.07 30.22
N THR A 95 38.33 -28.85 30.84
CA THR A 95 38.16 -29.05 32.29
C THR A 95 36.73 -29.48 32.65
N LYS A 96 36.64 -30.41 33.62
CA LYS A 96 35.40 -30.97 34.18
C LYS A 96 34.78 -30.06 35.24
N ALA A 97 33.47 -30.20 35.43
CA ALA A 97 32.89 -30.33 36.77
C ALA A 97 31.70 -31.30 36.74
N THR A 98 31.66 -32.27 37.66
CA THR A 98 30.63 -33.34 37.72
C THR A 98 30.31 -33.75 39.16
N ALA A 99 29.03 -33.69 39.54
CA ALA A 99 28.38 -34.54 40.56
C ALA A 99 26.84 -34.40 40.36
N LYS A 100 26.00 -35.43 40.13
CA LYS A 100 25.73 -36.68 40.90
C LYS A 100 25.06 -36.30 42.24
N PHE A 101 23.81 -36.61 42.59
CA PHE A 101 23.03 -37.87 42.63
C PHE A 101 21.51 -37.52 42.65
N VAL A 102 20.48 -38.38 42.74
CA VAL A 102 20.29 -39.86 42.80
C VAL A 102 18.98 -40.22 42.05
N SER A 103 18.71 -41.49 41.74
CA SER A 103 17.35 -41.98 41.41
C SER A 103 16.88 -43.00 42.46
N ALA A 104 15.60 -42.93 42.83
CA ALA A 104 14.87 -44.01 43.50
C ALA A 104 13.46 -44.08 42.90
N ASP A 105 13.07 -45.28 42.47
CA ASP A 105 11.77 -45.58 41.86
C ASP A 105 10.84 -46.22 42.92
N GLY A 106 9.53 -46.06 42.76
CA GLY A 106 8.55 -46.43 43.79
C GLY A 106 7.11 -46.23 43.31
N GLY A 107 6.59 -47.20 42.54
CA GLY A 107 5.31 -47.09 41.86
C GLY A 107 4.08 -47.03 42.78
N GLY A 108 3.24 -46.01 42.57
CA GLY A 108 1.88 -45.91 43.11
C GLY A 108 0.86 -45.77 41.99
N ARG A 109 -0.07 -46.72 41.87
CA ARG A 109 -1.02 -46.81 40.76
C ARG A 109 -2.20 -45.86 41.01
N SER A 110 -2.38 -44.85 40.15
CA SER A 110 -3.57 -43.96 40.18
C SER A 110 -4.12 -43.78 38.77
N VAL A 111 -5.42 -44.03 38.62
CA VAL A 111 -6.18 -43.80 37.39
C VAL A 111 -6.76 -42.40 37.46
N THR A 112 -6.26 -41.47 36.64
CA THR A 112 -6.93 -40.19 36.40
C THR A 112 -6.98 -39.85 34.90
N SER A 113 -8.08 -39.20 34.55
CA SER A 113 -8.62 -38.98 33.20
C SER A 113 -7.70 -38.25 32.22
N SER A 114 -7.84 -38.60 30.94
CA SER A 114 -7.15 -37.98 29.79
C SER A 114 -7.68 -36.59 29.41
N ALA A 115 -8.00 -35.75 30.40
CA ALA A 115 -8.56 -34.41 30.23
C ALA A 115 -7.50 -33.31 30.49
N GLY A 116 -6.62 -33.04 29.51
CA GLY A 116 -5.54 -32.05 29.74
C GLY A 116 -4.91 -31.33 28.54
N THR A 117 -4.99 -31.87 27.31
CA THR A 117 -4.24 -31.34 26.16
C THR A 117 -4.94 -30.23 25.36
N ARG A 118 -6.28 -30.10 25.43
CA ARG A 118 -7.01 -29.02 24.72
C ARG A 118 -6.78 -27.64 25.34
N SER A 119 -6.82 -27.52 26.67
CA SER A 119 -6.75 -26.23 27.39
C SER A 119 -5.43 -25.48 27.15
N LYS A 120 -4.27 -26.18 27.27
CA LYS A 120 -2.94 -25.59 27.05
C LYS A 120 -2.78 -24.96 25.66
N SER A 121 -3.47 -25.49 24.63
CA SER A 121 -3.45 -24.91 23.28
C SER A 121 -4.18 -23.58 23.17
N ALA A 122 -5.25 -23.37 23.95
CA ALA A 122 -6.02 -22.13 23.96
C ALA A 122 -5.31 -21.04 24.79
N ALA A 123 -4.77 -21.42 25.94
CA ALA A 123 -3.91 -20.55 26.74
C ALA A 123 -2.67 -20.12 25.94
N PHE A 124 -1.98 -21.04 25.24
CA PHE A 124 -0.84 -20.69 24.38
C PHE A 124 -1.23 -19.72 23.26
N ARG A 125 -2.40 -19.87 22.63
CA ARG A 125 -2.87 -18.93 21.60
C ARG A 125 -3.20 -17.55 22.16
N ARG A 126 -3.78 -17.47 23.37
CA ARG A 126 -4.03 -16.20 24.06
C ARG A 126 -2.70 -15.53 24.42
N ASN A 127 -1.84 -16.21 25.17
CA ASN A 127 -0.53 -15.69 25.55
C ASN A 127 0.34 -15.28 24.34
N LEU A 128 0.19 -15.95 23.19
CA LEU A 128 0.85 -15.54 21.95
C LEU A 128 0.23 -14.26 21.37
N ALA A 129 -1.10 -14.15 21.30
CA ALA A 129 -1.78 -12.94 20.86
C ALA A 129 -1.55 -11.76 21.82
N ASP A 130 -1.49 -12.01 23.13
CA ASP A 130 -1.16 -11.01 24.15
C ASP A 130 0.30 -10.55 24.02
N LEU A 131 1.23 -11.46 23.68
CA LEU A 131 2.64 -11.14 23.43
C LEU A 131 2.86 -10.46 22.07
N GLU A 132 2.10 -10.84 21.04
CA GLU A 132 2.09 -10.14 19.74
C GLU A 132 1.53 -8.73 19.92
N LYS A 133 0.42 -8.56 20.65
CA LYS A 133 -0.12 -7.25 21.02
C LYS A 133 0.89 -6.43 21.82
N LEU A 134 1.47 -6.97 22.90
CA LEU A 134 2.50 -6.27 23.69
C LEU A 134 3.73 -5.90 22.85
N PHE A 135 4.08 -6.70 21.83
CA PHE A 135 5.17 -6.39 20.92
C PHE A 135 4.79 -5.30 19.91
N ASP A 136 3.57 -5.35 19.36
CA ASP A 136 3.07 -4.37 18.41
C ASP A 136 2.79 -3.02 19.11
N ASP A 137 2.21 -3.01 20.31
CA ASP A 137 2.06 -1.84 21.22
C ASP A 137 3.43 -1.25 21.65
N ALA A 138 4.48 -2.08 21.75
CA ALA A 138 5.85 -1.61 22.04
C ALA A 138 6.64 -1.19 20.78
N MET A 139 6.13 -1.49 19.59
CA MET A 139 6.72 -1.15 18.30
C MET A 139 6.09 0.10 17.68
N GLU A 140 4.78 0.31 17.88
CA GLU A 140 4.09 1.57 17.63
C GLU A 140 3.61 2.16 18.96
N ALA A 141 4.32 3.16 19.47
CA ALA A 141 3.80 3.98 20.55
C ALA A 141 2.43 4.55 20.16
N SER A 142 1.48 4.50 21.10
CA SER A 142 0.16 5.11 20.93
C SER A 142 0.31 6.56 20.49
N GLU A 143 -0.32 6.93 19.36
CA GLU A 143 -0.39 8.33 18.95
C GLU A 143 -1.12 9.13 20.03
N ASP A 144 -0.53 10.26 20.40
CA ASP A 144 -1.19 11.26 21.23
C ASP A 144 -2.40 11.80 20.45
N GLU A 145 -3.58 11.88 21.08
CA GLU A 145 -4.81 12.35 20.46
C GLU A 145 -4.63 13.76 19.85
N ASP A 146 -3.78 14.61 20.47
CA ASP A 146 -3.43 15.93 19.97
C ASP A 146 -2.60 15.91 18.67
N GLU A 147 -1.88 14.82 18.38
CA GLU A 147 -1.18 14.60 17.11
C GLU A 147 -2.04 13.93 16.03
N THR A 148 -3.26 13.50 16.36
CA THR A 148 -4.19 12.92 15.37
C THR A 148 -5.03 13.99 14.66
N VAL A 149 -5.80 13.58 13.64
CA VAL A 149 -6.77 14.46 12.98
C VAL A 149 -8.07 14.70 13.79
N LEU A 150 -8.19 14.14 14.99
CA LEU A 150 -9.18 14.60 15.98
C LEU A 150 -8.91 16.08 16.36
N ASN A 151 -7.64 16.45 16.49
CA ASN A 151 -7.24 17.82 16.78
C ASN A 151 -7.45 18.72 15.54
N THR A 152 -8.26 19.77 15.69
CA THR A 152 -8.63 20.69 14.60
C THR A 152 -7.45 21.44 14.01
N THR A 153 -6.42 21.74 14.82
CA THR A 153 -5.20 22.39 14.34
C THR A 153 -4.37 21.43 13.51
N THR A 154 -4.26 20.16 13.91
CA THR A 154 -3.61 19.11 13.13
C THR A 154 -4.33 18.84 11.81
N MET A 155 -5.66 18.68 11.83
CA MET A 155 -6.49 18.60 10.62
C MET A 155 -6.28 19.80 9.69
N THR A 156 -6.17 21.02 10.23
CA THR A 156 -5.91 22.22 9.43
C THR A 156 -4.54 22.18 8.75
N LYS A 157 -3.48 21.73 9.45
CA LYS A 157 -2.15 21.54 8.83
C LYS A 157 -2.20 20.58 7.64
N TYR A 158 -2.92 19.46 7.78
CA TYR A 158 -3.15 18.51 6.68
C TYR A 158 -3.94 19.14 5.53
N LYS A 159 -5.07 19.81 5.80
CA LYS A 159 -5.91 20.48 4.78
C LYS A 159 -5.13 21.55 3.99
N GLU A 160 -4.35 22.40 4.65
CA GLU A 160 -3.54 23.45 3.97
C GLU A 160 -2.46 22.86 3.06
N CYS A 161 -1.72 21.85 3.54
CA CYS A 161 -0.75 21.14 2.71
C CYS A 161 -1.41 20.42 1.53
N GLY A 162 -2.59 19.83 1.76
CA GLY A 162 -3.37 19.14 0.74
C GLY A 162 -3.76 20.05 -0.43
N ARG A 163 -4.31 21.23 -0.13
CA ARG A 163 -4.63 22.25 -1.16
C ARG A 163 -3.39 22.71 -1.94
N ILE A 164 -2.21 22.75 -1.30
CA ILE A 164 -0.94 23.04 -1.99
C ILE A 164 -0.57 21.93 -2.97
N VAL A 165 -0.70 20.66 -2.58
CA VAL A 165 -0.40 19.50 -3.44
C VAL A 165 -1.35 19.45 -4.63
N ASP A 166 -2.66 19.62 -4.44
CA ASP A 166 -3.63 19.60 -5.54
C ASP A 166 -3.38 20.73 -6.54
N ALA A 167 -3.16 21.96 -6.06
CA ALA A 167 -2.88 23.09 -6.95
C ALA A 167 -1.58 22.92 -7.76
N VAL A 168 -0.56 22.25 -7.21
CA VAL A 168 0.67 21.92 -7.94
C VAL A 168 0.46 20.74 -8.89
N LEU A 169 -0.32 19.73 -8.52
CA LEU A 169 -0.72 18.65 -9.44
C LEU A 169 -1.48 19.18 -10.65
N ASP A 170 -2.44 20.10 -10.46
CA ASP A 170 -3.20 20.72 -11.55
C ASP A 170 -2.30 21.56 -12.46
N GLN A 171 -1.38 22.36 -11.88
CA GLN A 171 -0.39 23.13 -12.63
C GLN A 171 0.54 22.22 -13.46
N LEU A 172 1.03 21.12 -12.87
CA LEU A 172 1.91 20.17 -13.56
C LEU A 172 1.16 19.36 -14.63
N ALA A 173 -0.09 18.97 -14.38
CA ALA A 173 -0.96 18.32 -15.34
C ALA A 173 -1.20 19.21 -16.57
N ALA A 174 -1.51 20.50 -16.37
CA ALA A 174 -1.66 21.48 -17.45
C ALA A 174 -0.35 21.74 -18.22
N ALA A 175 0.81 21.57 -17.57
CA ALA A 175 2.13 21.69 -18.19
C ALA A 175 2.62 20.42 -18.91
N CYS A 176 1.92 19.29 -18.79
CA CYS A 176 2.25 18.04 -19.50
C CYS A 176 1.80 18.09 -20.97
N VAL A 177 2.47 18.92 -21.77
CA VAL A 177 2.23 19.12 -23.21
C VAL A 177 3.36 18.53 -24.08
N PRO A 178 3.12 18.21 -25.37
CA PRO A 178 4.17 17.77 -26.27
C PRO A 178 5.34 18.77 -26.32
N GLY A 179 6.56 18.28 -26.23
CA GLY A 179 7.79 19.08 -26.20
C GLY A 179 8.25 19.51 -24.79
N ALA A 180 7.42 19.38 -23.75
CA ALA A 180 7.85 19.66 -22.37
C ALA A 180 8.92 18.66 -21.90
N ASN A 181 9.88 19.11 -21.09
CA ASN A 181 10.94 18.26 -20.53
C ASN A 181 10.64 17.89 -19.08
N THR A 182 10.70 16.60 -18.72
CA THR A 182 10.38 16.13 -17.35
C THR A 182 11.26 16.75 -16.27
N LYS A 183 12.51 17.13 -16.55
CA LYS A 183 13.38 17.87 -15.61
C LYS A 183 12.77 19.22 -15.23
N ALA A 184 12.36 20.00 -16.23
CA ALA A 184 11.78 21.32 -16.01
C ALA A 184 10.46 21.23 -15.24
N LEU A 185 9.63 20.23 -15.53
CA LEU A 185 8.42 19.95 -14.75
C LEU A 185 8.73 19.61 -13.28
N CYS A 186 9.77 18.80 -13.02
CA CYS A 186 10.18 18.49 -11.65
C CYS A 186 10.68 19.72 -10.89
N ASP A 187 11.45 20.60 -11.52
CA ASP A 187 11.93 21.83 -10.87
C ASP A 187 10.78 22.80 -10.56
N VAL A 188 9.87 23.03 -11.51
CA VAL A 188 8.69 23.90 -11.33
C VAL A 188 7.80 23.40 -10.19
N GLY A 189 7.60 22.09 -10.06
CA GLY A 189 6.84 21.50 -8.96
C GLY A 189 7.49 21.75 -7.60
N ASP A 190 8.79 21.47 -7.47
CA ASP A 190 9.54 21.67 -6.23
C ASP A 190 9.55 23.16 -5.80
N GLU A 191 9.77 24.06 -6.76
CA GLU A 191 9.78 25.51 -6.54
C GLU A 191 8.42 26.05 -6.09
N GLU A 192 7.32 25.63 -6.73
CA GLU A 192 5.98 26.10 -6.41
C GLU A 192 5.50 25.57 -5.04
N ILE A 193 5.81 24.32 -4.68
CA ILE A 193 5.58 23.78 -3.34
C ILE A 193 6.30 24.64 -2.29
N VAL A 194 7.61 24.86 -2.45
CA VAL A 194 8.42 25.65 -1.50
C VAL A 194 7.93 27.09 -1.42
N LYS A 195 7.50 27.68 -2.54
CA LYS A 195 6.92 29.04 -2.61
C LYS A 195 5.62 29.13 -1.81
N ARG A 196 4.68 28.19 -1.99
CA ARG A 196 3.37 28.20 -1.29
C ARG A 196 3.51 27.96 0.21
N LEU A 197 4.37 27.02 0.62
CA LEU A 197 4.63 26.71 2.04
C LEU A 197 5.22 27.89 2.83
N LYS A 198 5.94 28.82 2.19
CA LYS A 198 6.61 29.94 2.88
C LYS A 198 5.63 30.81 3.68
N GLY A 199 4.40 31.00 3.19
CA GLY A 199 3.39 31.87 3.80
C GLY A 199 2.59 31.23 4.95
N LEU A 200 2.54 29.90 5.02
CA LEU A 200 1.68 29.19 5.98
C LEU A 200 2.26 29.18 7.41
N PHE A 201 1.43 29.47 8.41
CA PHE A 201 1.75 29.38 9.85
C PHE A 201 3.03 30.13 10.29
N VAL A 202 3.38 31.25 9.65
CA VAL A 202 4.65 31.98 9.88
C VAL A 202 4.83 32.47 11.32
N LYS A 203 3.74 32.86 11.99
CA LYS A 203 3.74 33.33 13.39
C LYS A 203 3.54 32.20 14.40
N THR A 204 3.12 31.02 13.96
CA THR A 204 2.84 29.87 14.83
C THR A 204 4.16 29.20 15.22
N LYS A 205 4.25 28.81 16.48
CA LYS A 205 5.39 28.08 17.05
C LYS A 205 4.98 26.68 17.45
N GLY A 206 5.92 25.75 17.41
CA GLY A 206 5.74 24.41 17.97
C GLY A 206 5.80 24.43 19.49
N ALA A 207 5.55 23.28 20.12
CA ALA A 207 5.68 23.09 21.56
C ALA A 207 7.11 23.43 22.08
N ASP A 208 8.12 23.30 21.23
CA ASP A 208 9.52 23.67 21.53
C ASP A 208 9.83 25.17 21.37
N GLY A 209 8.81 26.00 21.09
CA GLY A 209 8.95 27.44 20.88
C GLY A 209 9.62 27.84 19.56
N LYS A 210 10.01 26.89 18.70
CA LYS A 210 10.59 27.15 17.38
C LYS A 210 9.50 27.31 16.32
N ARG A 211 9.89 27.80 15.14
CA ARG A 211 9.00 27.88 13.98
C ARG A 211 8.68 26.47 13.50
N LEU A 212 7.43 26.23 13.08
CA LEU A 212 7.03 24.94 12.52
C LEU A 212 7.90 24.56 11.32
N ALA A 213 8.50 23.37 11.38
CA ALA A 213 9.24 22.79 10.27
C ALA A 213 8.30 22.52 9.09
N ARG A 214 8.74 22.75 7.86
CA ARG A 214 7.90 22.64 6.65
C ARG A 214 8.76 22.48 5.42
N GLY A 215 8.29 21.71 4.45
CA GLY A 215 9.06 21.39 3.27
C GLY A 215 8.38 20.39 2.36
N ILE A 216 9.17 19.82 1.46
CA ILE A 216 8.76 18.76 0.55
C ILE A 216 8.72 17.43 1.33
N SER A 217 7.60 16.70 1.26
CA SER A 217 7.49 15.33 1.79
C SER A 217 7.77 14.29 0.70
N TYR A 218 7.56 14.65 -0.57
CA TYR A 218 7.95 13.84 -1.72
C TYR A 218 8.36 14.75 -2.90
N PRO A 219 9.64 14.71 -3.35
CA PRO A 219 10.12 15.52 -4.45
C PRO A 219 9.36 15.25 -5.74
N THR A 220 9.15 16.30 -6.52
CA THR A 220 8.42 16.20 -7.78
C THR A 220 9.13 15.21 -8.69
N ASN A 221 8.38 14.20 -9.13
CA ASN A 221 8.84 13.17 -10.05
C ASN A 221 7.79 12.95 -11.13
N VAL A 222 8.25 12.82 -12.38
CA VAL A 222 7.41 12.78 -13.58
C VAL A 222 7.84 11.57 -14.40
N SER A 223 7.10 10.48 -14.23
CA SER A 223 7.41 9.18 -14.82
C SER A 223 6.57 8.97 -16.09
N VAL A 224 7.20 8.57 -17.20
CA VAL A 224 6.57 8.49 -18.53
C VAL A 224 6.39 7.03 -18.96
N ASN A 225 5.24 6.71 -19.58
CA ASN A 225 4.91 5.41 -20.18
C ASN A 225 5.18 4.20 -19.27
N GLU A 226 6.22 3.41 -19.53
CA GLU A 226 6.58 2.23 -18.74
C GLU A 226 7.09 2.53 -17.33
N MET A 227 7.47 3.78 -17.05
CA MET A 227 8.04 4.21 -15.78
C MET A 227 6.92 4.37 -14.74
N LEU A 228 7.09 3.73 -13.57
CA LEU A 228 6.13 3.74 -12.47
C LEU A 228 6.25 4.98 -11.59
N CYS A 229 7.46 5.27 -11.11
CA CYS A 229 7.73 6.29 -10.09
C CYS A 229 9.22 6.69 -10.04
N ASN A 230 9.51 7.75 -9.28
CA ASN A 230 10.84 8.22 -8.86
C ASN A 230 11.74 8.77 -9.99
N ASP A 231 11.20 8.95 -11.20
CA ASP A 231 11.89 9.64 -12.29
C ASP A 231 11.90 11.15 -12.03
N SER A 232 12.94 11.64 -11.35
CA SER A 232 13.21 13.05 -11.09
C SER A 232 14.65 13.36 -11.52
N PRO A 233 14.89 13.74 -12.79
CA PRO A 233 16.24 13.87 -13.34
C PRO A 233 17.08 14.97 -12.65
N TYR A 234 18.41 14.87 -12.68
CA TYR A 234 19.29 15.94 -12.18
C TYR A 234 19.72 16.92 -13.26
N ARG A 235 19.94 16.44 -14.49
CA ARG A 235 20.35 17.26 -15.64
C ARG A 235 19.19 17.33 -16.66
N VAL A 236 19.22 18.32 -17.56
CA VAL A 236 18.12 18.52 -18.53
C VAL A 236 18.15 17.44 -19.60
N GLU A 237 19.34 16.98 -19.96
CA GLU A 237 19.63 15.87 -20.87
C GLU A 237 19.27 14.48 -20.29
N ASP A 238 19.17 14.34 -18.96
CA ASP A 238 18.61 13.13 -18.31
C ASP A 238 17.07 13.11 -18.38
N GLY A 239 16.45 14.24 -18.74
CA GLY A 239 15.01 14.43 -18.83
C GLY A 239 14.39 13.88 -20.10
N THR A 240 13.17 13.36 -19.98
CA THR A 240 12.39 12.88 -21.13
C THR A 240 11.64 14.06 -21.75
N ILE A 241 11.70 14.20 -23.08
CA ILE A 241 10.82 15.11 -23.81
C ILE A 241 9.48 14.40 -24.06
N LEU A 242 8.40 15.00 -23.55
CA LEU A 242 7.04 14.48 -23.68
C LEU A 242 6.54 14.53 -25.13
N LYS A 243 5.77 13.53 -25.53
CA LYS A 243 5.19 13.37 -26.86
C LYS A 243 3.68 13.25 -26.77
N ASP A 244 3.00 13.54 -27.88
CA ASP A 244 1.56 13.29 -28.01
C ASP A 244 1.26 11.79 -27.78
N GLY A 245 0.28 11.51 -26.92
CA GLY A 245 -0.10 10.17 -26.49
C GLY A 245 0.73 9.57 -25.35
N ASP A 246 1.72 10.27 -24.79
CA ASP A 246 2.48 9.76 -23.63
C ASP A 246 1.59 9.69 -22.36
N VAL A 247 1.69 8.59 -21.62
CA VAL A 247 1.02 8.38 -20.32
C VAL A 247 1.96 8.82 -19.20
N VAL A 248 1.69 9.97 -18.60
CA VAL A 248 2.56 10.63 -17.62
C VAL A 248 1.99 10.51 -16.22
N LYS A 249 2.81 10.07 -15.26
CA LYS A 249 2.49 10.00 -13.84
C LYS A 249 3.25 11.12 -13.13
N VAL A 250 2.52 12.07 -12.58
CA VAL A 250 3.07 13.17 -11.77
C VAL A 250 2.86 12.81 -10.31
N HIS A 251 3.90 12.93 -9.48
CA HIS A 251 3.85 12.65 -8.04
C HIS A 251 4.61 13.73 -7.27
N VAL A 252 3.97 14.30 -6.25
CA VAL A 252 4.49 15.40 -5.42
C VAL A 252 3.88 15.34 -4.01
N GLY A 253 4.60 15.85 -3.01
CA GLY A 253 4.11 15.95 -1.65
C GLY A 253 4.79 17.04 -0.83
N CYS A 254 4.08 17.57 0.17
CA CYS A 254 4.63 18.48 1.17
C CYS A 254 4.30 18.05 2.61
N HIS A 255 4.99 18.64 3.58
CA HIS A 255 4.67 18.50 5.00
C HIS A 255 4.71 19.85 5.71
N LEU A 256 3.94 19.92 6.80
CA LEU A 256 3.97 21.01 7.77
C LEU A 256 3.97 20.40 9.17
N ASP A 257 4.88 20.85 10.02
CA ASP A 257 5.07 20.38 11.40
C ASP A 257 5.25 18.85 11.53
N GLY A 258 5.75 18.23 10.47
CA GLY A 258 5.94 16.78 10.36
C GLY A 258 4.73 16.00 9.83
N TYR A 259 3.57 16.64 9.64
CA TYR A 259 2.38 16.02 9.06
C TYR A 259 2.48 16.00 7.53
N PRO A 260 2.60 14.81 6.88
CA PRO A 260 2.86 14.72 5.45
C PRO A 260 1.58 14.49 4.64
N VAL A 261 1.51 15.11 3.48
CA VAL A 261 0.59 14.74 2.40
C VAL A 261 1.36 14.51 1.11
N SER A 262 0.88 13.58 0.30
CA SER A 262 1.40 13.32 -1.04
C SER A 262 0.29 12.77 -1.93
N ALA A 263 0.37 13.06 -3.22
CA ALA A 263 -0.58 12.56 -4.19
C ALA A 263 0.08 12.36 -5.55
N ALA A 264 -0.43 11.38 -6.29
CA ALA A 264 0.01 11.07 -7.65
C ALA A 264 -1.19 11.01 -8.60
N ARG A 265 -1.02 11.54 -9.80
CA ARG A 265 -2.06 11.54 -10.85
C ARG A 265 -1.46 11.06 -12.16
N THR A 266 -2.19 10.21 -12.87
CA THR A 266 -1.88 9.86 -14.27
C THR A 266 -2.66 10.78 -15.20
N VAL A 267 -1.95 11.34 -16.18
CA VAL A 267 -2.50 12.17 -17.26
C VAL A 267 -2.00 11.64 -18.61
N VAL A 268 -2.74 11.93 -19.68
CA VAL A 268 -2.28 11.63 -21.05
C VAL A 268 -1.97 12.93 -21.75
N VAL A 269 -0.77 13.01 -22.31
CA VAL A 269 -0.30 14.17 -23.07
C VAL A 269 -1.08 14.24 -24.38
N ALA A 270 -1.86 15.31 -24.56
CA ALA A 270 -2.65 15.53 -25.76
C ALA A 270 -2.25 16.85 -26.44
N SER A 271 -2.09 16.79 -27.77
CA SER A 271 -1.98 17.97 -28.61
C SER A 271 -3.28 18.78 -28.57
N ARG A 272 -3.15 20.11 -28.58
CA ARG A 272 -4.25 21.08 -28.55
C ARG A 272 -5.22 20.97 -29.74
N ALA A 273 -4.82 20.26 -30.80
CA ALA A 273 -5.67 19.92 -31.94
C ALA A 273 -6.52 18.66 -31.69
N ALA A 274 -6.02 17.70 -30.90
CA ALA A 274 -6.75 16.48 -30.56
C ALA A 274 -7.91 16.74 -29.57
N THR A 275 -7.75 17.71 -28.68
CA THR A 275 -8.82 18.16 -27.78
C THR A 275 -9.99 18.79 -28.54
N ALA A 276 -9.72 19.58 -29.60
CA ALA A 276 -10.78 20.16 -30.43
C ALA A 276 -11.51 19.13 -31.30
N ALA A 277 -10.81 18.08 -31.77
CA ALA A 277 -11.44 17.01 -32.54
C ALA A 277 -12.29 16.06 -31.68
N ALA A 278 -11.97 15.91 -30.39
CA ALA A 278 -12.73 15.09 -29.44
C ALA A 278 -14.13 15.66 -29.12
N GLU A 279 -14.36 16.95 -29.37
CA GLU A 279 -15.66 17.62 -29.23
C GLU A 279 -16.47 17.64 -30.54
N GLY A 280 -15.90 17.17 -31.66
CA GLY A 280 -16.42 17.44 -33.02
C GLY A 280 -16.83 16.23 -33.87
N ASP A 281 -16.19 15.07 -33.78
CA ASP A 281 -16.37 13.96 -34.74
C ASP A 281 -16.37 12.55 -34.11
N GLU A 282 -17.54 11.98 -33.84
CA GLU A 282 -17.68 10.56 -33.42
C GLU A 282 -17.79 9.57 -34.61
N GLU A 283 -18.16 9.99 -35.83
CA GLU A 283 -18.46 9.06 -36.94
C GLU A 283 -17.36 8.87 -38.01
N ALA A 284 -16.38 9.77 -38.16
CA ALA A 284 -15.49 9.77 -39.33
C ALA A 284 -14.34 8.73 -39.31
N SER A 285 -13.87 8.30 -38.13
CA SER A 285 -12.54 7.68 -37.98
C SER A 285 -12.46 6.17 -38.29
N GLN A 286 -13.57 5.48 -38.56
CA GLN A 286 -13.57 4.02 -38.73
C GLN A 286 -12.99 3.50 -40.07
N ARG A 287 -12.79 4.35 -41.09
CA ARG A 287 -12.52 3.92 -42.49
C ARG A 287 -11.04 3.80 -42.92
N LYS A 288 -10.07 3.76 -42.00
CA LYS A 288 -8.65 3.42 -42.33
C LYS A 288 -8.06 2.37 -41.38
N ARG A 289 -8.48 1.11 -41.55
CA ARG A 289 -7.83 -0.06 -40.96
C ARG A 289 -7.25 -0.96 -42.06
N GLY A 290 -5.93 -1.04 -42.13
CA GLY A 290 -5.18 -1.96 -42.99
C GLY A 290 -3.73 -2.08 -42.56
N GLY A 291 -3.38 -3.19 -41.87
CA GLY A 291 -2.00 -3.61 -41.62
C GLY A 291 -1.32 -3.11 -40.33
N ALA A 292 -1.68 -3.66 -39.16
CA ALA A 292 -0.85 -3.62 -37.94
C ALA A 292 -1.33 -4.65 -36.86
N THR A 293 -1.29 -5.95 -37.17
CA THR A 293 -1.97 -7.02 -36.40
C THR A 293 -1.31 -7.44 -35.07
N ALA A 294 -0.30 -6.71 -34.57
CA ALA A 294 0.32 -6.96 -33.27
C ALA A 294 0.38 -5.73 -32.33
N THR A 295 0.06 -4.52 -32.82
CA THR A 295 0.24 -3.26 -32.07
C THR A 295 -1.09 -2.66 -31.57
N SER A 296 -2.23 -3.25 -31.97
CA SER A 296 -3.57 -2.75 -31.64
C SER A 296 -4.06 -3.12 -30.24
N SER A 297 -3.69 -4.29 -29.72
CA SER A 297 -4.16 -4.77 -28.41
C SER A 297 -3.51 -4.01 -27.25
N SER A 298 -2.19 -3.77 -27.33
CA SER A 298 -1.43 -3.06 -26.28
C SER A 298 -1.98 -1.65 -26.01
N ARG A 299 -2.36 -0.88 -27.05
CA ARG A 299 -2.88 0.49 -26.89
C ARG A 299 -4.26 0.55 -26.26
N LEU A 300 -5.16 -0.37 -26.61
CA LEU A 300 -6.49 -0.47 -25.98
C LEU A 300 -6.37 -0.82 -24.49
N ALA A 301 -5.42 -1.70 -24.14
CA ALA A 301 -5.15 -2.05 -22.75
C ALA A 301 -4.53 -0.89 -21.92
N VAL A 302 -4.05 0.19 -22.55
CA VAL A 302 -3.62 1.41 -21.83
C VAL A 302 -4.80 2.09 -21.14
N GLY A 303 -5.92 2.26 -21.84
CA GLY A 303 -7.14 2.85 -21.26
C GLY A 303 -7.64 2.07 -20.07
N ASN A 304 -7.66 0.74 -20.21
CA ASN A 304 -8.03 -0.17 -19.13
C ASN A 304 -7.10 -0.03 -17.91
N ALA A 305 -5.79 0.15 -18.10
CA ALA A 305 -4.85 0.36 -16.98
C ALA A 305 -5.06 1.71 -16.29
N ILE A 306 -5.36 2.78 -17.05
CA ILE A 306 -5.66 4.11 -16.52
C ILE A 306 -6.97 4.08 -15.70
N GLU A 307 -8.03 3.53 -16.28
CA GLU A 307 -9.34 3.45 -15.61
C GLU A 307 -9.33 2.50 -14.42
N ALA A 308 -8.64 1.35 -14.50
CA ALA A 308 -8.45 0.47 -13.34
C ALA A 308 -7.76 1.19 -12.18
N ALA A 309 -6.73 2.00 -12.44
CA ALA A 309 -6.04 2.77 -11.40
C ALA A 309 -6.92 3.91 -10.84
N ARG A 310 -7.69 4.60 -11.68
CA ARG A 310 -8.64 5.66 -11.27
C ARG A 310 -9.75 5.08 -10.37
N VAL A 311 -10.41 4.03 -10.85
CA VAL A 311 -11.53 3.36 -10.17
C VAL A 311 -11.07 2.63 -8.91
N ALA A 312 -9.89 2.01 -8.92
CA ALA A 312 -9.35 1.40 -7.70
C ALA A 312 -9.10 2.43 -6.60
N LEU A 313 -8.54 3.61 -6.91
CA LEU A 313 -8.35 4.64 -5.90
C LEU A 313 -9.71 5.15 -5.37
N LEU A 314 -10.70 5.39 -6.24
CA LEU A 314 -12.06 5.72 -5.80
C LEU A 314 -12.62 4.65 -4.86
N ALA A 315 -12.63 3.39 -5.28
CA ALA A 315 -13.15 2.28 -4.50
C ALA A 315 -12.43 2.12 -3.15
N MET A 316 -11.11 2.31 -3.10
CA MET A 316 -10.33 2.34 -1.86
C MET A 316 -10.80 3.49 -0.94
N MET A 317 -10.99 4.70 -1.46
CA MET A 317 -11.49 5.85 -0.68
C MET A 317 -12.90 5.61 -0.13
N HIS A 318 -13.77 4.89 -0.86
CA HIS A 318 -15.09 4.50 -0.38
C HIS A 318 -15.07 3.30 0.59
N ALA A 319 -14.07 2.42 0.53
CA ALA A 319 -13.92 1.27 1.42
C ALA A 319 -13.23 1.60 2.76
N LEU A 320 -12.40 2.64 2.80
CA LEU A 320 -11.54 2.98 3.94
C LEU A 320 -12.33 3.60 5.12
N ARG A 321 -13.01 2.75 5.91
CA ARG A 321 -13.85 3.13 7.05
C ARG A 321 -13.35 2.47 8.34
N PRO A 322 -13.63 3.01 9.54
CA PRO A 322 -13.34 2.33 10.80
C PRO A 322 -13.90 0.90 10.80
N GLY A 323 -13.10 -0.08 11.20
CA GLY A 323 -13.43 -1.51 11.15
C GLY A 323 -13.15 -2.22 9.82
N ALA A 324 -12.76 -1.50 8.76
CA ALA A 324 -12.38 -2.12 7.48
C ALA A 324 -11.01 -2.82 7.61
N LEU A 325 -10.90 -4.03 7.05
CA LEU A 325 -9.63 -4.77 7.01
C LEU A 325 -8.85 -4.41 5.75
N ASN A 326 -7.54 -4.20 5.90
CA ASN A 326 -6.63 -3.96 4.75
C ASN A 326 -6.66 -5.11 3.72
N ALA A 327 -6.90 -6.33 4.18
CA ALA A 327 -7.05 -7.52 3.35
C ALA A 327 -8.25 -7.40 2.39
N ASP A 328 -9.41 -6.94 2.86
CA ASP A 328 -10.60 -6.84 2.01
C ASP A 328 -10.45 -5.73 0.95
N ILE A 329 -9.76 -4.63 1.29
CA ILE A 329 -9.38 -3.57 0.32
C ILE A 329 -8.36 -4.11 -0.71
N THR A 330 -7.46 -5.01 -0.32
CA THR A 330 -6.53 -5.68 -1.24
C THR A 330 -7.30 -6.57 -2.25
N ASP A 331 -8.33 -7.28 -1.79
CA ASP A 331 -9.18 -8.12 -2.66
C ASP A 331 -10.05 -7.27 -3.61
N LEU A 332 -10.55 -6.13 -3.14
CA LEU A 332 -11.24 -5.12 -3.96
C LEU A 332 -10.37 -4.61 -5.14
N ILE A 333 -9.09 -4.27 -4.88
CA ILE A 333 -8.12 -3.87 -5.93
C ILE A 333 -7.90 -5.03 -6.93
N ALA A 334 -7.86 -6.27 -6.44
CA ALA A 334 -7.69 -7.44 -7.30
C ALA A 334 -8.91 -7.69 -8.21
N ALA A 335 -10.13 -7.52 -7.71
CA ALA A 335 -11.36 -7.64 -8.50
C ALA A 335 -11.45 -6.57 -9.61
N ILE A 336 -11.08 -5.32 -9.31
CA ILE A 336 -11.02 -4.22 -10.30
C ILE A 336 -9.99 -4.54 -11.39
N GLY A 337 -8.80 -5.03 -11.02
CA GLY A 337 -7.79 -5.45 -12.00
C GLY A 337 -8.27 -6.55 -12.94
N GLN A 338 -8.97 -7.55 -12.41
CA GLN A 338 -9.55 -8.64 -13.19
C GLN A 338 -10.61 -8.13 -14.19
N HIS A 339 -11.50 -7.23 -13.75
CA HIS A 339 -12.52 -6.62 -14.62
C HIS A 339 -11.93 -5.92 -15.83
N TYR A 340 -10.92 -5.07 -15.62
CA TYR A 340 -10.26 -4.32 -16.68
C TYR A 340 -9.25 -5.16 -17.48
N GLY A 341 -8.96 -6.40 -17.08
CA GLY A 341 -7.98 -7.28 -17.74
C GLY A 341 -6.53 -6.80 -17.59
N VAL A 342 -6.18 -6.19 -16.45
CA VAL A 342 -4.88 -5.56 -16.19
C VAL A 342 -4.31 -5.98 -14.84
N GLN A 343 -2.99 -5.82 -14.67
CA GLN A 343 -2.30 -6.27 -13.46
C GLN A 343 -2.01 -5.08 -12.53
N ALA A 344 -2.48 -5.15 -11.29
CA ALA A 344 -1.99 -4.23 -10.25
C ALA A 344 -0.52 -4.56 -9.97
N VAL A 345 0.27 -3.53 -9.74
CA VAL A 345 1.72 -3.60 -9.69
C VAL A 345 2.20 -4.14 -8.34
N GLU A 346 3.22 -5.02 -8.34
CA GLU A 346 3.82 -5.51 -7.09
C GLU A 346 4.59 -4.40 -6.34
N GLY A 347 4.64 -4.48 -5.02
CA GLY A 347 5.38 -3.53 -4.17
C GLY A 347 4.70 -2.18 -3.92
N VAL A 348 3.61 -1.86 -4.61
CA VAL A 348 2.79 -0.68 -4.29
C VAL A 348 2.10 -0.90 -2.94
N LEU A 349 2.29 0.06 -2.02
CA LEU A 349 1.74 0.06 -0.68
C LEU A 349 1.02 1.39 -0.43
N SER A 350 -0.19 1.31 0.09
CA SER A 350 -0.86 2.43 0.76
C SER A 350 -0.50 2.36 2.24
N ASN A 351 0.01 3.44 2.83
CA ASN A 351 0.49 3.44 4.21
C ASN A 351 -0.38 4.35 5.09
N ARG A 352 -0.60 3.95 6.34
CA ARG A 352 -0.97 4.90 7.40
C ARG A 352 0.18 5.89 7.57
N SER A 353 -0.13 7.18 7.71
CA SER A 353 0.84 8.25 7.91
C SER A 353 0.56 8.99 9.22
N LYS A 354 1.62 9.28 9.97
CA LYS A 354 1.61 9.97 11.26
C LYS A 354 2.57 11.17 11.21
N ARG A 355 2.59 12.00 12.25
CA ARG A 355 3.62 13.04 12.41
C ARG A 355 5.01 12.41 12.34
N TRP A 356 5.88 12.87 11.43
CA TRP A 356 7.23 12.33 11.18
C TRP A 356 7.31 10.86 10.74
N VAL A 357 6.19 10.22 10.44
CA VAL A 357 6.13 8.82 10.00
C VAL A 357 5.30 8.74 8.71
N PRO A 358 5.89 8.99 7.52
CA PRO A 358 5.17 8.88 6.25
C PRO A 358 4.79 7.43 5.91
N ASP A 359 5.61 6.46 6.31
CA ASP A 359 5.34 5.02 6.15
C ASP A 359 5.15 4.38 7.54
N GLY A 360 3.91 4.29 8.02
CA GLY A 360 3.54 3.49 9.20
C GLY A 360 3.70 1.98 8.97
N MET A 361 3.48 1.17 10.01
CA MET A 361 3.49 -0.29 9.85
C MET A 361 2.16 -0.81 9.27
N ASP A 362 1.05 -0.16 9.62
CA ASP A 362 -0.26 -0.37 9.01
C ASP A 362 -0.23 0.02 7.52
N CYS A 363 -0.49 -0.94 6.64
CA CYS A 363 -0.47 -0.71 5.20
C CYS A 363 -1.40 -1.68 4.44
N ILE A 364 -1.88 -1.23 3.28
CA ILE A 364 -2.65 -2.01 2.31
C ILE A 364 -1.73 -2.30 1.12
N ILE A 365 -1.66 -3.54 0.66
CA ILE A 365 -0.85 -3.94 -0.49
C ILE A 365 -1.71 -4.00 -1.76
N ALA A 366 -1.26 -3.43 -2.89
CA ALA A 366 -2.04 -3.48 -4.13
C ALA A 366 -2.10 -4.89 -4.76
N ARG A 367 -1.21 -5.80 -4.36
CA ARG A 367 -1.13 -7.18 -4.86
C ARG A 367 -0.41 -8.09 -3.87
N ARG A 368 -1.08 -9.15 -3.42
CA ARG A 368 -0.41 -10.28 -2.75
C ARG A 368 0.35 -11.12 -3.79
N VAL A 369 1.64 -11.33 -3.60
CA VAL A 369 2.45 -12.21 -4.47
C VAL A 369 2.59 -13.56 -3.78
N ALA A 370 1.72 -14.51 -4.16
CA ALA A 370 1.67 -15.83 -3.54
C ALA A 370 2.51 -16.90 -4.27
N SER A 371 2.83 -16.71 -5.56
CA SER A 371 3.13 -17.84 -6.44
C SER A 371 4.62 -18.17 -6.66
N ASP A 372 5.55 -17.31 -6.22
CA ASP A 372 6.99 -17.54 -6.31
C ASP A 372 7.69 -17.10 -5.01
N GLY A 373 8.75 -17.78 -4.61
CA GLY A 373 9.48 -17.48 -3.38
C GLY A 373 10.34 -16.19 -3.49
N PRO A 374 10.33 -15.29 -2.48
CA PRO A 374 9.51 -15.31 -1.27
C PRO A 374 8.14 -14.65 -1.49
N HIS A 375 7.08 -15.21 -0.89
CA HIS A 375 5.77 -14.55 -0.84
C HIS A 375 5.90 -13.10 -0.38
N GLN A 376 5.19 -12.17 -1.02
CA GLN A 376 5.11 -10.77 -0.62
C GLN A 376 3.68 -10.45 -0.22
N ASP A 377 3.53 -10.05 1.05
CA ASP A 377 2.27 -9.71 1.69
C ASP A 377 2.56 -8.81 2.90
N VAL A 378 1.51 -8.17 3.44
CA VAL A 378 1.56 -7.31 4.62
C VAL A 378 0.98 -8.03 5.85
N ALA A 379 1.03 -7.40 7.03
CA ALA A 379 0.29 -7.89 8.18
C ALA A 379 -1.19 -7.52 8.04
N ASP A 380 -2.11 -8.37 8.52
CA ASP A 380 -3.52 -7.99 8.66
C ASP A 380 -3.61 -6.79 9.63
N CYS A 381 -4.27 -5.71 9.23
CA CYS A 381 -4.54 -4.54 10.08
C CYS A 381 -5.96 -4.01 9.85
N GLU A 382 -6.50 -3.35 10.87
CA GLU A 382 -7.82 -2.73 10.86
C GLU A 382 -7.67 -1.21 10.71
N VAL A 383 -8.51 -0.59 9.89
CA VAL A 383 -8.61 0.87 9.79
C VAL A 383 -9.35 1.38 11.03
N HIS A 384 -8.84 2.42 11.67
CA HIS A 384 -9.48 3.07 12.80
C HIS A 384 -9.79 4.54 12.50
N GLU A 385 -10.62 5.14 13.34
CA GLU A 385 -10.89 6.58 13.32
C GLU A 385 -9.66 7.41 13.70
N HIS A 386 -9.68 8.68 13.29
CA HIS A 386 -8.64 9.68 13.49
C HIS A 386 -7.27 9.36 12.87
N GLN A 387 -7.23 8.41 11.93
CA GLN A 387 -6.05 8.06 11.13
C GLN A 387 -5.93 8.88 9.84
N VAL A 388 -4.70 9.08 9.37
CA VAL A 388 -4.42 9.56 8.01
C VAL A 388 -3.78 8.44 7.20
N TRP A 389 -4.20 8.30 5.95
CA TRP A 389 -3.73 7.27 5.02
C TRP A 389 -3.29 7.90 3.70
N CYS A 390 -2.06 7.58 3.28
CA CYS A 390 -1.59 7.80 1.92
C CYS A 390 -1.98 6.57 1.08
N LEU A 391 -3.10 6.68 0.37
CA LEU A 391 -3.58 5.67 -0.56
C LEU A 391 -2.76 5.76 -1.86
N ASP A 392 -2.28 4.63 -2.35
CA ASP A 392 -1.49 4.51 -3.58
C ASP A 392 -1.84 3.19 -4.29
N VAL A 393 -2.17 3.28 -5.58
CA VAL A 393 -2.47 2.13 -6.42
C VAL A 393 -1.93 2.37 -7.83
N ALA A 394 -1.33 1.32 -8.42
CA ALA A 394 -0.87 1.35 -9.78
C ALA A 394 -1.17 0.06 -10.53
N PHE A 395 -1.47 0.19 -11.81
CA PHE A 395 -1.74 -0.89 -12.74
C PHE A 395 -0.79 -0.84 -13.95
N THR A 396 -0.55 -1.99 -14.56
CA THR A 396 0.16 -2.16 -15.81
C THR A 396 -0.69 -2.94 -16.81
N ASN A 397 -0.60 -2.58 -18.09
CA ASN A 397 -1.20 -3.34 -19.19
C ASN A 397 -0.34 -4.55 -19.62
N ASN A 398 0.68 -4.88 -18.83
CA ASN A 398 1.52 -6.07 -18.98
C ASN A 398 0.95 -7.22 -18.14
N ASP A 399 0.84 -8.41 -18.72
CA ASP A 399 0.43 -9.63 -18.00
C ASP A 399 1.37 -9.97 -16.84
N ASN A 400 2.61 -9.47 -16.90
CA ASN A 400 3.56 -9.52 -15.81
C ASN A 400 3.45 -8.28 -14.90
N TYR A 401 2.94 -8.50 -13.69
CA TYR A 401 2.85 -7.50 -12.60
C TYR A 401 4.21 -7.04 -12.05
N ARG A 402 5.31 -7.71 -12.40
CA ARG A 402 6.66 -7.43 -11.87
C ARG A 402 7.22 -6.11 -12.38
N ILE A 403 7.93 -5.43 -11.49
CA ILE A 403 8.59 -4.16 -11.75
C ILE A 403 10.08 -4.29 -11.55
N THR A 404 10.84 -3.66 -12.44
CA THR A 404 12.30 -3.68 -12.44
C THR A 404 12.87 -2.29 -12.23
N LEU A 405 14.15 -2.25 -11.84
CA LEU A 405 14.92 -1.02 -11.83
C LEU A 405 15.02 -0.47 -13.25
N SER A 406 14.85 0.84 -13.41
CA SER A 406 15.23 1.53 -14.64
C SER A 406 16.75 1.73 -14.70
N GLU A 407 17.27 1.91 -15.91
CA GLU A 407 18.67 2.27 -16.16
C GLU A 407 18.95 3.75 -15.83
N LYS A 408 17.90 4.55 -15.64
CA LYS A 408 18.01 5.98 -15.28
C LYS A 408 18.77 6.19 -13.96
N PRO A 409 19.57 7.27 -13.83
CA PRO A 409 20.30 7.59 -12.59
C PRO A 409 19.37 7.73 -11.38
N VAL A 410 19.82 7.23 -10.23
CA VAL A 410 19.09 7.43 -8.97
C VAL A 410 19.43 8.78 -8.36
N THR A 411 18.40 9.61 -8.20
CA THR A 411 18.48 10.99 -7.72
C THR A 411 17.75 11.21 -6.39
N LEU A 412 16.76 10.37 -6.09
CA LEU A 412 15.94 10.40 -4.89
C LEU A 412 16.48 9.45 -3.81
N PHE A 413 16.49 9.93 -2.58
CA PHE A 413 17.00 9.24 -1.40
C PHE A 413 16.10 9.52 -0.19
N ARG A 414 16.24 8.73 0.88
CA ARG A 414 15.54 8.99 2.15
C ARG A 414 16.36 8.52 3.34
N ARG A 415 16.38 9.29 4.42
CA ARG A 415 16.99 8.85 5.69
C ARG A 415 16.20 7.68 6.29
N THR A 416 16.88 6.66 6.80
CA THR A 416 16.24 5.58 7.55
C THR A 416 16.05 5.99 9.01
N PRO A 417 14.97 5.54 9.69
CA PRO A 417 14.68 5.88 11.09
C PRO A 417 15.57 5.11 12.09
N HIS A 418 16.74 4.63 11.67
CA HIS A 418 17.66 3.90 12.55
C HIS A 418 18.59 4.89 13.24
N ASP A 419 18.80 4.73 14.55
CA ASP A 419 19.81 5.49 15.28
C ASP A 419 21.19 5.20 14.70
N PHE A 420 21.94 6.27 14.43
CA PHE A 420 23.26 6.17 13.81
C PHE A 420 24.30 6.88 14.68
N GLU A 421 25.24 6.09 15.20
CA GLU A 421 26.43 6.61 15.86
C GLU A 421 27.35 7.27 14.83
N ALA A 422 27.67 8.55 15.05
CA ALA A 422 28.53 9.32 14.16
C ALA A 422 29.96 8.77 14.14
N ASP A 423 30.36 8.14 13.03
CA ASP A 423 31.71 7.60 12.85
C ASP A 423 32.67 8.74 12.48
N ALA A 424 33.51 9.16 13.43
CA ALA A 424 34.42 10.30 13.28
C ALA A 424 35.35 10.21 12.05
N ARG A 425 35.65 9.00 11.56
CA ARG A 425 36.52 8.77 10.38
C ARG A 425 35.87 9.22 9.06
N VAL A 426 34.55 9.43 9.05
CA VAL A 426 33.78 9.83 7.87
C VAL A 426 33.04 11.14 8.12
N LYS A 427 33.79 12.14 8.63
CA LYS A 427 33.32 13.51 8.88
C LYS A 427 32.40 14.05 7.77
N GLN A 428 32.76 13.84 6.50
CA GLN A 428 31.93 14.29 5.38
C GLN A 428 30.54 13.65 5.33
N ALA A 429 30.45 12.36 5.62
CA ALA A 429 29.16 11.67 5.65
C ALA A 429 28.32 12.11 6.86
N ASN A 430 28.97 12.43 7.98
CA ASN A 430 28.30 12.97 9.17
C ASN A 430 27.75 14.39 8.91
N GLU A 431 28.55 15.27 8.27
CA GLU A 431 28.10 16.60 7.81
C GLU A 431 26.88 16.48 6.88
N THR A 432 26.94 15.58 5.89
CA THR A 432 25.83 15.33 4.96
C THR A 432 24.61 14.73 5.67
N LEU A 433 24.78 13.86 6.67
CA LEU A 433 23.69 13.31 7.45
C LEU A 433 23.01 14.37 8.32
N GLN A 434 23.78 15.28 8.91
CA GLN A 434 23.27 16.40 9.69
C GLN A 434 22.43 17.32 8.80
N GLU A 435 22.96 17.71 7.62
CA GLU A 435 22.23 18.49 6.63
C GLU A 435 20.92 17.83 6.19
N ILE A 436 20.94 16.53 5.87
CA ILE A 436 19.72 15.75 5.55
C ILE A 436 18.73 15.77 6.72
N THR A 437 19.22 15.65 7.95
CA THR A 437 18.38 15.63 9.16
C THR A 437 17.69 16.97 9.38
N ASP A 438 18.40 18.07 9.24
CA ASP A 438 17.89 19.42 9.52
C ASP A 438 17.00 19.96 8.39
N ALA A 439 17.25 19.57 7.13
CA ALA A 439 16.53 20.06 5.96
C ALA A 439 15.41 19.13 5.47
N HIS A 440 15.53 17.80 5.68
CA HIS A 440 14.65 16.79 5.09
C HIS A 440 14.08 15.78 6.11
N PHE A 441 14.60 15.76 7.34
CA PHE A 441 14.10 14.92 8.43
C PHE A 441 14.05 13.43 8.04
N CYS A 442 12.85 12.86 7.99
CA CYS A 442 12.52 11.49 7.59
C CYS A 442 12.05 11.36 6.13
N PHE A 443 11.89 12.48 5.41
CA PHE A 443 11.22 12.51 4.11
C PHE A 443 12.15 12.20 2.93
N PRO A 444 11.62 11.61 1.85
CA PRO A 444 12.26 11.60 0.54
C PRO A 444 12.82 12.97 0.15
N PHE A 445 14.03 13.00 -0.41
CA PHE A 445 14.69 14.20 -0.91
C PHE A 445 15.49 13.90 -2.18
N HIS A 446 15.65 14.91 -3.03
CA HIS A 446 16.47 14.83 -4.24
C HIS A 446 17.85 15.43 -3.93
N PHE A 447 18.99 14.77 -4.22
CA PHE A 447 20.31 15.26 -3.76
C PHE A 447 20.69 16.70 -4.20
N LYS A 448 20.07 17.23 -5.27
CA LYS A 448 20.09 18.66 -5.67
C LYS A 448 19.70 19.65 -4.55
N SER A 449 18.93 19.25 -3.54
CA SER A 449 18.49 20.11 -2.44
C SER A 449 19.57 20.33 -1.37
N LEU A 450 20.68 19.58 -1.42
CA LEU A 450 21.84 19.81 -0.56
C LEU A 450 22.62 21.02 -1.05
N ALA A 451 23.19 21.80 -0.12
CA ALA A 451 23.96 23.02 -0.38
C ALA A 451 25.18 22.79 -1.31
N ASN A 452 25.71 21.58 -1.34
CA ASN A 452 26.67 21.14 -2.37
C ASN A 452 26.28 19.75 -2.89
N PRO A 453 25.51 19.65 -3.99
CA PRO A 453 24.96 18.37 -4.46
C PRO A 453 26.03 17.32 -4.81
N LEU A 454 27.16 17.74 -5.38
CA LEU A 454 28.23 16.81 -5.80
C LEU A 454 29.00 16.25 -4.58
N LYS A 455 29.32 17.11 -3.60
CA LYS A 455 29.94 16.72 -2.33
C LYS A 455 28.99 15.85 -1.49
N GLY A 456 27.71 16.23 -1.42
CA GLY A 456 26.65 15.49 -0.76
C GLY A 456 26.42 14.10 -1.34
N LYS A 457 26.48 13.94 -2.67
CA LYS A 457 26.37 12.64 -3.34
C LYS A 457 27.43 11.63 -2.89
N LEU A 458 28.65 12.08 -2.58
CA LEU A 458 29.70 11.21 -2.00
C LEU A 458 29.37 10.82 -0.56
N GLY A 459 28.88 11.76 0.27
CA GLY A 459 28.41 11.47 1.63
C GLY A 459 27.26 10.46 1.64
N ILE A 460 26.26 10.66 0.78
CA ILE A 460 25.13 9.75 0.57
C ILE A 460 25.60 8.33 0.21
N HIS A 461 26.61 8.16 -0.65
CA HIS A 461 27.14 6.84 -1.01
C HIS A 461 27.74 6.08 0.21
N VAL A 462 28.37 6.79 1.14
CA VAL A 462 28.85 6.22 2.41
C VAL A 462 27.68 5.84 3.31
N LEU A 463 26.70 6.73 3.47
CA LEU A 463 25.52 6.50 4.32
C LEU A 463 24.66 5.33 3.83
N GLN A 464 24.54 5.15 2.51
CA GLN A 464 23.89 3.99 1.88
C GLN A 464 24.55 2.67 2.25
N LYS A 465 25.89 2.60 2.17
CA LYS A 465 26.65 1.39 2.56
C LYS A 465 26.47 1.04 4.05
N LYS A 466 26.15 2.04 4.89
CA LYS A 466 25.85 1.87 6.31
C LYS A 466 24.35 1.68 6.62
N GLY A 467 23.46 1.69 5.61
CA GLY A 467 22.01 1.52 5.80
C GLY A 467 21.29 2.74 6.42
N VAL A 468 21.94 3.91 6.48
CA VAL A 468 21.41 5.15 7.08
C VAL A 468 20.57 5.94 6.06
N VAL A 469 20.81 5.73 4.77
CA VAL A 469 20.06 6.37 3.67
C VAL A 469 19.65 5.30 2.67
N ASP A 470 18.35 5.16 2.47
CA ASP A 470 17.76 4.31 1.43
C ASP A 470 17.79 5.03 0.07
N ARG A 471 17.92 4.24 -1.01
CA ARG A 471 17.78 4.69 -2.40
C ARG A 471 16.34 4.56 -2.85
N LEU A 472 15.83 5.55 -3.57
CA LEU A 472 14.53 5.50 -4.23
C LEU A 472 14.76 5.49 -5.75
N PRO A 473 15.06 4.32 -6.35
CA PRO A 473 15.40 4.23 -7.77
C PRO A 473 14.17 4.51 -8.65
N PRO A 474 14.36 5.06 -9.87
CA PRO A 474 13.32 5.05 -10.90
C PRO A 474 12.94 3.61 -11.25
N LEU A 475 11.65 3.31 -11.24
CA LEU A 475 11.11 1.96 -11.44
C LEU A 475 10.28 1.87 -12.71
N ARG A 476 10.14 0.67 -13.28
CA ARG A 476 9.48 0.47 -14.56
C ARG A 476 8.95 -0.94 -14.82
N THR A 477 7.96 -1.03 -15.71
CA THR A 477 7.59 -2.27 -16.39
C THR A 477 8.39 -2.42 -17.71
N LYS A 478 8.13 -3.51 -18.45
CA LYS A 478 8.77 -3.84 -19.74
C LYS A 478 8.49 -2.76 -20.80
N HIS A 479 9.45 -2.50 -21.70
CA HIS A 479 9.27 -1.56 -22.82
C HIS A 479 8.08 -1.98 -23.70
N GLY A 480 7.32 -1.00 -24.20
CA GLY A 480 6.12 -1.22 -25.01
C GLY A 480 4.83 -1.47 -24.20
N TYR A 481 4.94 -1.51 -22.87
CA TYR A 481 3.84 -1.50 -21.91
C TYR A 481 3.88 -0.19 -21.11
N VAL A 482 2.78 0.13 -20.42
CA VAL A 482 2.67 1.34 -19.58
C VAL A 482 2.26 0.98 -18.17
N THR A 483 2.62 1.84 -17.23
CA THR A 483 2.00 1.90 -15.91
C THR A 483 1.06 3.10 -15.82
N ALA A 484 -0.03 2.96 -15.08
CA ALA A 484 -0.85 4.06 -14.58
C ALA A 484 -0.88 3.99 -13.06
N ARG A 485 -0.84 5.14 -12.39
CA ARG A 485 -0.80 5.28 -10.93
C ARG A 485 -1.66 6.45 -10.48
N PHE A 486 -2.44 6.23 -9.43
CA PHE A 486 -3.17 7.27 -8.72
C PHE A 486 -2.92 7.12 -7.21
N SER A 487 -2.76 8.24 -6.52
CA SER A 487 -2.55 8.28 -5.08
C SER A 487 -3.20 9.52 -4.48
N ALA A 488 -3.85 9.35 -3.33
CA ALA A 488 -4.51 10.39 -2.54
C ALA A 488 -4.09 10.29 -1.08
N THR A 489 -4.02 11.42 -0.37
CA THR A 489 -3.97 11.42 1.10
C THR A 489 -5.38 11.67 1.63
N VAL A 490 -5.85 10.83 2.56
CA VAL A 490 -7.19 10.90 3.15
C VAL A 490 -7.13 10.83 4.68
N ALA A 491 -8.04 11.51 5.35
CA ALA A 491 -8.27 11.41 6.79
C ALA A 491 -9.54 10.58 7.06
N VAL A 492 -9.42 9.53 7.88
CA VAL A 492 -10.54 8.72 8.35
C VAL A 492 -11.02 9.30 9.68
N MET A 493 -12.22 9.85 9.71
CA MET A 493 -12.85 10.38 10.94
C MET A 493 -13.91 9.39 11.46
N ALA A 494 -14.38 9.58 12.69
CA ALA A 494 -15.45 8.76 13.30
C ALA A 494 -16.75 8.65 12.47
N LYS A 495 -17.00 9.57 11.53
CA LYS A 495 -18.25 9.67 10.75
C LYS A 495 -18.08 9.72 9.23
N ARG A 496 -16.88 10.04 8.73
CA ARG A 496 -16.62 10.26 7.30
C ARG A 496 -15.16 10.08 6.90
N VAL A 497 -14.93 9.78 5.62
CA VAL A 497 -13.61 9.96 4.98
C VAL A 497 -13.52 11.39 4.44
N THR A 498 -12.45 12.10 4.77
CA THR A 498 -12.16 13.43 4.21
C THR A 498 -10.95 13.33 3.30
N VAL A 499 -11.12 13.65 2.02
CA VAL A 499 -10.01 13.71 1.06
C VAL A 499 -9.18 14.96 1.33
N LEU A 500 -7.88 14.80 1.58
CA LEU A 500 -6.97 15.91 1.87
C LEU A 500 -6.30 16.43 0.59
N CYS A 501 -5.88 15.51 -0.29
CA CYS A 501 -5.43 15.81 -1.65
C CYS A 501 -5.43 14.55 -2.52
N GLY A 502 -5.29 14.74 -3.84
CA GLY A 502 -5.09 13.66 -4.80
C GLY A 502 -6.35 12.98 -5.28
N ALA A 503 -7.52 13.63 -5.11
CA ALA A 503 -8.78 13.11 -5.62
C ALA A 503 -8.63 12.73 -7.13
N PRO A 504 -8.91 11.48 -7.50
CA PRO A 504 -8.96 11.08 -8.90
C PRO A 504 -10.19 11.72 -9.58
N PRO A 505 -10.16 11.96 -10.90
CA PRO A 505 -11.33 12.42 -11.62
C PRO A 505 -12.53 11.46 -11.44
N THR A 506 -13.72 12.03 -11.21
CA THR A 506 -14.97 11.26 -11.12
C THR A 506 -15.39 10.74 -12.50
N ALA A 507 -15.18 11.53 -13.54
CA ALA A 507 -15.29 11.08 -14.93
C ALA A 507 -14.02 10.30 -15.37
N PRO A 508 -14.12 9.42 -16.38
CA PRO A 508 -12.97 8.80 -17.03
C PRO A 508 -11.90 9.81 -17.47
N VAL A 509 -10.63 9.40 -17.47
CA VAL A 509 -9.53 10.27 -17.91
C VAL A 509 -9.68 10.57 -19.41
N ALA A 510 -9.57 11.85 -19.78
CA ALA A 510 -9.55 12.26 -21.17
C ALA A 510 -8.39 11.57 -21.92
N THR A 511 -8.74 10.67 -22.85
CA THR A 511 -7.81 9.84 -23.61
C THR A 511 -8.14 9.90 -25.11
N PRO A 512 -7.13 9.88 -26.01
CA PRO A 512 -7.37 9.78 -27.44
C PRO A 512 -8.22 8.54 -27.79
N PRO A 513 -9.03 8.55 -28.87
CA PRO A 513 -9.90 7.42 -29.22
C PRO A 513 -9.21 6.04 -29.32
N ALA A 514 -7.94 6.02 -29.72
CA ALA A 514 -7.12 4.80 -29.80
C ALA A 514 -6.62 4.26 -28.44
N MET A 515 -6.89 4.97 -27.35
CA MET A 515 -6.49 4.71 -25.97
C MET A 515 -7.69 4.65 -25.01
N ARG A 516 -8.93 4.93 -25.45
CA ARG A 516 -10.13 4.80 -24.61
C ARG A 516 -10.25 3.37 -24.05
N SER A 517 -10.70 3.24 -22.81
CA SER A 517 -10.98 1.93 -22.17
C SER A 517 -11.98 1.11 -22.99
N THR A 518 -11.79 -0.20 -23.06
CA THR A 518 -12.75 -1.14 -23.66
C THR A 518 -13.80 -1.64 -22.68
N MET A 519 -13.58 -1.43 -21.38
CA MET A 519 -14.50 -1.83 -20.30
C MET A 519 -15.13 -0.59 -19.66
N SER A 520 -16.41 -0.69 -19.26
CA SER A 520 -17.12 0.36 -18.52
C SER A 520 -17.01 0.15 -17.02
N GLU A 521 -17.17 1.25 -16.27
CA GLU A 521 -17.36 1.23 -14.82
C GLU A 521 -18.69 0.53 -14.46
N ASP A 522 -19.76 0.75 -15.25
CA ASP A 522 -21.10 0.17 -14.99
C ASP A 522 -21.14 -1.37 -15.05
N THR A 523 -20.15 -2.00 -15.69
CA THR A 523 -20.06 -3.46 -15.82
C THR A 523 -19.21 -4.13 -14.74
N LEU A 524 -18.70 -3.37 -13.77
CA LEU A 524 -17.93 -3.88 -12.63
C LEU A 524 -18.71 -4.93 -11.81
N PRO A 525 -18.02 -5.82 -11.07
CA PRO A 525 -18.67 -6.75 -10.15
C PRO A 525 -19.57 -6.02 -9.14
N ALA A 526 -20.72 -6.62 -8.81
CA ALA A 526 -21.75 -5.98 -7.98
C ALA A 526 -21.23 -5.53 -6.60
N GLU A 527 -20.26 -6.24 -6.02
CA GLU A 527 -19.57 -5.88 -4.78
C GLU A 527 -18.75 -4.57 -4.92
N VAL A 528 -18.07 -4.36 -6.06
CA VAL A 528 -17.32 -3.14 -6.35
C VAL A 528 -18.27 -1.97 -6.56
N LEU A 529 -19.34 -2.19 -7.33
CA LEU A 529 -20.38 -1.18 -7.56
C LEU A 529 -21.10 -0.78 -6.27
N ALA A 530 -21.30 -1.71 -5.34
CA ALA A 530 -21.85 -1.40 -4.02
C ALA A 530 -20.92 -0.47 -3.24
N VAL A 531 -19.62 -0.76 -3.20
CA VAL A 531 -18.61 0.10 -2.54
C VAL A 531 -18.56 1.49 -3.18
N LEU A 532 -18.48 1.60 -4.50
CA LEU A 532 -18.44 2.89 -5.22
C LEU A 532 -19.68 3.76 -4.97
N ARG A 533 -20.83 3.15 -4.66
CA ARG A 533 -22.08 3.85 -4.32
C ARG A 533 -22.18 4.27 -2.86
N CYS A 534 -21.30 3.80 -1.97
CA CYS A 534 -21.33 4.18 -0.56
C CYS A 534 -20.83 5.62 -0.37
N PRO A 535 -21.60 6.55 0.23
CA PRO A 535 -21.15 7.93 0.48
C PRO A 535 -19.87 7.96 1.34
N TYR A 536 -19.06 9.02 1.25
CA TYR A 536 -17.87 9.15 2.11
C TYR A 536 -18.24 9.36 3.59
N GLU A 537 -19.42 9.90 3.87
CA GLU A 537 -20.07 9.85 5.18
C GLU A 537 -20.69 8.47 5.43
N PHE A 538 -20.54 7.95 6.65
CA PHE A 538 -21.12 6.67 7.09
C PHE A 538 -22.00 6.80 8.34
N ALA A 539 -21.89 7.88 9.10
CA ALA A 539 -22.90 8.21 10.08
C ALA A 539 -24.09 8.88 9.36
N ASP A 540 -25.29 8.35 9.56
CA ASP A 540 -26.51 9.02 9.08
C ASP A 540 -26.76 10.26 9.96
N VAL A 541 -26.25 11.40 9.48
CA VAL A 541 -26.40 12.71 10.13
C VAL A 541 -27.87 13.05 10.32
N ARG A 542 -28.75 12.65 9.39
CA ARG A 542 -30.20 12.84 9.54
C ARG A 542 -30.76 11.95 10.64
N ALA A 543 -30.40 10.67 10.72
CA ALA A 543 -30.83 9.81 11.82
C ALA A 543 -30.39 10.38 13.18
N ALA A 544 -29.13 10.82 13.30
CA ALA A 544 -28.60 11.42 14.52
C ALA A 544 -29.28 12.76 14.89
N VAL A 545 -29.55 13.62 13.90
CA VAL A 545 -30.31 14.86 14.10
C VAL A 545 -31.75 14.54 14.48
N THR A 546 -32.44 13.59 13.83
CA THR A 546 -33.82 13.20 14.18
C THR A 546 -33.93 12.55 15.57
N ALA A 547 -32.90 11.83 16.02
CA ALA A 547 -32.85 11.27 17.37
C ALA A 547 -32.71 12.38 18.42
N ASN A 548 -31.82 13.35 18.20
CA ASN A 548 -31.69 14.52 19.07
C ASN A 548 -32.91 15.46 18.99
N ASP A 549 -33.55 15.56 17.81
CA ASP A 549 -34.75 16.37 17.60
C ASP A 549 -36.00 15.77 18.26
N ALA A 550 -36.02 14.46 18.53
CA ALA A 550 -37.07 13.81 19.29
C ALA A 550 -37.03 14.19 20.78
N GLU A 551 -35.85 14.58 21.30
CA GLU A 551 -35.67 15.08 22.67
C GLU A 551 -35.66 16.62 22.76
N ASP A 552 -35.48 17.35 21.66
CA ASP A 552 -35.51 18.82 21.63
C ASP A 552 -36.92 19.38 21.36
N HIS A 553 -37.51 20.07 22.35
CA HIS A 553 -38.77 20.79 22.24
C HIS A 553 -38.65 22.21 21.63
N SER A 554 -37.50 22.60 21.09
CA SER A 554 -37.31 23.91 20.45
C SER A 554 -38.15 24.10 19.18
N SER A 555 -38.43 25.37 18.82
CA SER A 555 -39.32 25.66 17.68
C SER A 555 -38.70 25.28 16.33
N PRO A 556 -39.51 24.92 15.31
CA PRO A 556 -39.00 24.47 14.00
C PRO A 556 -38.04 25.46 13.32
N ALA A 557 -38.20 26.77 13.57
CA ALA A 557 -37.30 27.80 13.07
C ALA A 557 -35.89 27.75 13.73
N LYS A 558 -35.82 27.48 15.05
CA LYS A 558 -34.54 27.29 15.75
C LYS A 558 -33.83 26.02 15.31
N LYS A 559 -34.57 24.93 15.08
CA LYS A 559 -34.03 23.67 14.54
C LYS A 559 -33.41 23.88 13.16
N ARG A 560 -34.11 24.56 12.24
CA ARG A 560 -33.57 24.92 10.92
C ARG A 560 -32.30 25.77 11.01
N MET A 561 -32.31 26.86 11.79
CA MET A 561 -31.12 27.69 11.99
C MET A 561 -29.93 26.93 12.59
N ARG A 562 -30.18 25.89 13.40
CA ARG A 562 -29.12 25.05 13.99
C ARG A 562 -28.53 24.07 12.98
N ILE A 563 -29.36 23.49 12.12
CA ILE A 563 -28.92 22.65 10.99
C ILE A 563 -28.12 23.52 10.02
N GLU A 564 -28.65 24.68 9.62
CA GLU A 564 -27.95 25.65 8.75
C GLU A 564 -26.65 26.17 9.39
N ALA A 565 -26.57 26.32 10.72
CA ALA A 565 -25.32 26.68 11.40
C ALA A 565 -24.29 25.54 11.38
N MET A 566 -24.72 24.29 11.65
CA MET A 566 -23.84 23.12 11.61
C MET A 566 -23.33 22.84 10.19
N GLU A 567 -24.18 22.98 9.16
CA GLU A 567 -23.81 22.87 7.75
C GLU A 567 -22.84 23.98 7.28
N ASN A 568 -22.69 25.07 8.06
CA ASN A 568 -21.74 26.17 7.79
C ASN A 568 -20.48 26.15 8.68
N GLU A 569 -20.40 25.29 9.70
CA GLU A 569 -19.22 25.13 10.58
C GLU A 569 -18.34 23.91 10.22
N GLU A 570 -18.78 23.02 9.31
CA GLU A 570 -18.06 21.82 8.82
C GLU A 570 -17.17 22.03 7.57
#